data_AF-A0A938KDS0-F1
#
_entry.id   AF-A0A938KDS0-F1
#
_cell.length_a   1.000
_cell.length_b   1.000
_cell.length_c   1.000
_cell.angle_alpha   90.00
_cell.angle_beta   90.00
_cell.angle_gamma   90.00
#
_symmetry.space_group_name_H-M   'P 1'
#
loop_
_entity.id
_entity.type
_entity.pdbx_description
1 polymer ?
#
loop_
_entity_poly.entity_id
_entity_poly.type
_entity_poly.pdbx_seq_one_letter_code
_entity_poly.pdbx_strand_id
1 'polypeptide(L)'
;MLTGRPPFQAATPLETLRKVTEQEAERPSAINARVDRDLETICLKCLEKAPEHRFTSADALAEDLERWINHEPISARPASAWERLQKWRRRKPAMAGMIGLVALVAATGFGGVLWQWRKTKQSLMKSETNLYINRIGRAQRELADGYIGFMEQLLNDCPIALRQWEWHYLHRLCQADHRTIEAAGGHGRLGLQPQRRAPRRHQHDLERDSARQRVLQRISRTDLGCRKRAKVDEL
;
A
#
# COMPACT_ATOMS: atom_id res chain seq x y z
N MET A 1 -23.34 -49.48 6.79
CA MET A 1 -24.18 -48.46 6.15
C MET A 1 -23.34 -47.39 5.44
N LEU A 2 -22.44 -46.66 6.12
CA LEU A 2 -21.64 -45.58 5.50
C LEU A 2 -20.52 -46.02 4.52
N THR A 3 -19.77 -47.06 4.88
CA THR A 3 -18.60 -47.56 4.12
C THR A 3 -18.76 -49.02 3.68
N GLY A 4 -19.87 -49.68 4.03
CA GLY A 4 -20.13 -51.09 3.75
C GLY A 4 -19.28 -52.10 4.56
N ARG A 5 -18.24 -51.64 5.28
CA ARG A 5 -17.35 -52.47 6.11
C ARG A 5 -17.17 -51.88 7.52
N PRO A 6 -17.01 -52.71 8.56
CA PRO A 6 -16.64 -52.22 9.89
C PRO A 6 -15.26 -51.54 9.89
N PRO A 7 -15.02 -50.59 10.82
CA PRO A 7 -13.80 -49.78 10.86
C PRO A 7 -12.54 -50.59 11.19
N PHE A 8 -12.68 -51.70 11.93
CA PHE A 8 -11.57 -52.60 12.24
C PHE A 8 -11.92 -54.02 11.78
N GLN A 9 -11.05 -54.60 10.95
CA GLN A 9 -11.10 -56.00 10.52
C GLN A 9 -9.73 -56.64 10.73
N ALA A 10 -9.72 -57.85 11.30
CA ALA A 10 -8.53 -58.69 11.41
C ALA A 10 -8.91 -60.16 11.22
N ALA A 11 -7.90 -61.02 11.02
CA ALA A 11 -8.11 -62.45 10.79
C ALA A 11 -8.56 -63.17 12.07
N THR A 12 -8.25 -62.62 13.25
CA THR A 12 -8.64 -63.18 14.55
C THR A 12 -9.37 -62.16 15.45
N PRO A 13 -10.25 -62.62 16.36
CA PRO A 13 -10.91 -61.74 17.32
C PRO A 13 -9.93 -60.98 18.22
N LEU A 14 -8.85 -61.64 18.64
CA LEU A 14 -7.82 -61.03 19.50
C LEU A 14 -7.09 -59.89 18.78
N GLU A 15 -6.73 -60.07 17.51
CA GLU A 15 -6.16 -58.99 16.70
C GLU A 15 -7.14 -57.84 16.49
N THR A 16 -8.44 -58.14 16.34
CA THR A 16 -9.47 -57.11 16.20
C THR A 16 -9.58 -56.26 17.46
N LEU A 17 -9.60 -56.90 18.64
CA LEU A 17 -9.58 -56.19 19.93
C LEU A 17 -8.33 -55.32 20.07
N ARG A 18 -7.16 -55.84 19.68
CA ARG A 18 -5.92 -55.08 19.70
C ARG A 18 -6.00 -53.84 18.81
N LYS A 19 -6.52 -53.97 17.58
CA LYS A 19 -6.73 -52.83 16.67
C LYS A 19 -7.73 -51.81 17.24
N VAL A 20 -8.79 -52.26 17.89
CA VAL A 20 -9.77 -51.36 18.53
C VAL A 20 -9.13 -50.55 19.67
N THR A 21 -8.14 -51.10 20.38
CA THR A 21 -7.47 -50.38 21.48
C THR A 21 -6.31 -49.52 21.00
N GLU A 22 -5.48 -50.03 20.08
CA GLU A 22 -4.18 -49.41 19.73
C GLU A 22 -4.23 -48.62 18.41
N GLN A 23 -5.09 -49.00 17.47
CA GLN A 23 -5.08 -48.44 16.11
C GLN A 23 -6.15 -47.37 15.93
N GLU A 24 -5.75 -46.23 15.37
CA GLU A 24 -6.67 -45.16 15.00
C GLU A 24 -7.53 -45.57 13.79
N ALA A 25 -8.81 -45.18 13.79
CA ALA A 25 -9.75 -45.58 12.75
C ALA A 25 -9.40 -44.88 11.42
N GLU A 26 -9.40 -45.63 10.33
CA GLU A 26 -9.23 -45.05 9.00
C GLU A 26 -10.41 -44.12 8.66
N ARG A 27 -10.12 -43.01 7.99
CA ARG A 27 -11.13 -42.01 7.64
C ARG A 27 -12.17 -42.62 6.70
N PRO A 28 -13.48 -42.53 7.01
CA PRO A 28 -14.53 -43.03 6.12
C PRO A 28 -14.44 -42.54 4.66
N SER A 29 -14.00 -41.30 4.44
CA SER A 29 -13.82 -40.74 3.09
C SER A 29 -12.71 -41.38 2.27
N ALA A 30 -11.70 -42.00 2.91
CA ALA A 30 -10.67 -42.77 2.21
C ALA A 30 -11.24 -44.06 1.59
N ILE A 31 -12.35 -44.55 2.15
CA ILE A 31 -13.03 -45.78 1.73
C ILE A 31 -14.18 -45.44 0.76
N ASN A 32 -14.93 -44.39 1.09
CA ASN A 32 -16.06 -43.93 0.31
C ASN A 32 -16.05 -42.39 0.24
N ALA A 33 -15.56 -41.85 -0.88
CA ALA A 33 -15.45 -40.41 -1.09
C ALA A 33 -16.79 -39.64 -1.13
N ARG A 34 -17.93 -40.36 -1.19
CA ARG A 34 -19.27 -39.75 -1.13
C ARG A 34 -19.72 -39.41 0.30
N VAL A 35 -18.95 -39.78 1.32
CA VAL A 35 -19.28 -39.46 2.71
C VAL A 35 -19.04 -37.98 2.97
N ASP A 36 -20.03 -37.31 3.55
CA ASP A 36 -19.92 -35.92 3.99
C ASP A 36 -18.85 -35.77 5.07
N ARG A 37 -18.06 -34.69 4.99
CA ARG A 37 -16.98 -34.38 5.94
C ARG A 37 -17.51 -34.14 7.36
N ASP A 38 -18.71 -33.57 7.48
CA ASP A 38 -19.29 -33.29 8.79
C ASP A 38 -19.73 -34.60 9.47
N LEU A 39 -20.37 -35.49 8.71
CA LEU A 39 -20.72 -36.82 9.19
C LEU A 39 -19.48 -37.69 9.50
N GLU A 40 -18.42 -37.56 8.70
CA GLU A 40 -17.11 -38.17 8.98
C GLU A 40 -16.56 -37.73 10.33
N THR A 41 -16.64 -36.43 10.63
CA THR A 41 -16.16 -35.84 11.89
C THR A 41 -16.93 -36.38 13.09
N ILE A 42 -18.25 -36.50 12.99
CA ILE A 42 -19.09 -37.10 14.04
C ILE A 42 -18.66 -38.54 14.29
N CYS A 43 -18.50 -39.33 13.22
CA CYS A 43 -18.10 -40.74 13.30
C CYS A 43 -16.71 -40.93 13.92
N LEU A 44 -15.73 -40.12 13.53
CA LEU A 44 -14.37 -40.17 14.10
C LEU A 44 -14.38 -39.80 15.58
N LYS A 45 -15.14 -38.77 15.97
CA LYS A 45 -15.29 -38.39 17.39
C LYS A 45 -15.93 -39.50 18.23
N CYS A 46 -16.86 -40.28 17.68
CA CYS A 46 -17.42 -41.46 18.36
C CYS A 46 -16.39 -42.59 18.54
N LEU A 47 -15.42 -42.70 17.63
CA LEU A 47 -14.38 -43.75 17.61
C LEU A 47 -13.08 -43.36 18.35
N GLU A 48 -13.04 -42.18 18.95
CA GLU A 48 -11.94 -41.72 19.79
C GLU A 48 -11.64 -42.68 20.93
N LYS A 49 -10.35 -42.97 21.14
CA LYS A 49 -9.92 -43.87 22.23
C LYS A 49 -10.16 -43.19 23.58
N ALA A 50 -9.79 -41.92 23.61
CA ALA A 50 -10.05 -40.92 24.64
C ALA A 50 -11.52 -40.86 25.10
N PRO A 51 -12.02 -41.41 26.24
CA PRO A 51 -13.43 -41.21 26.61
C PRO A 51 -13.78 -39.74 26.81
N GLU A 52 -12.84 -38.91 27.28
CA GLU A 52 -12.99 -37.46 27.40
C GLU A 52 -13.12 -36.72 26.05
N HIS A 53 -12.68 -37.34 24.96
CA HIS A 53 -12.77 -36.78 23.60
C HIS A 53 -14.01 -37.26 22.84
N ARG A 54 -14.68 -38.32 23.34
CA ARG A 54 -15.97 -38.79 22.85
C ARG A 54 -17.11 -37.85 23.28
N PHE A 55 -18.29 -38.08 22.71
CA PHE A 55 -19.49 -37.38 23.15
C PHE A 55 -19.80 -37.69 24.62
N THR A 56 -20.08 -36.65 25.40
CA THR A 56 -20.36 -36.76 26.85
C THR A 56 -21.63 -37.56 27.14
N SER A 57 -22.60 -37.53 26.23
CA SER A 57 -23.86 -38.26 26.33
C SER A 57 -24.38 -38.64 24.95
N ALA A 58 -25.33 -39.58 24.91
CA ALA A 58 -26.06 -39.91 23.68
C ALA A 58 -26.87 -38.72 23.15
N ASP A 59 -27.39 -37.86 24.03
CA ASP A 59 -28.10 -36.64 23.63
C ASP A 59 -27.20 -35.67 22.87
N ALA A 60 -25.94 -35.52 23.29
CA ALA A 60 -24.98 -34.66 22.60
C ALA A 60 -24.63 -35.17 21.19
N LEU A 61 -24.69 -36.49 20.98
CA LEU A 61 -24.55 -37.10 19.66
C LEU A 61 -25.81 -36.86 18.81
N ALA A 62 -27.00 -37.02 19.40
CA ALA A 62 -28.27 -36.77 18.72
C ALA A 62 -28.37 -35.30 18.25
N GLU A 63 -28.00 -34.35 19.09
CA GLU A 63 -27.99 -32.91 18.77
C GLU A 63 -27.06 -32.59 17.59
N ASP A 64 -25.87 -33.19 17.54
CA ASP A 64 -24.95 -32.99 16.41
C ASP A 64 -25.44 -33.68 15.13
N LEU A 65 -26.16 -34.81 15.22
CA LEU A 65 -26.81 -35.45 14.07
C LEU A 65 -27.98 -34.63 13.53
N GLU A 66 -28.81 -34.05 14.40
CA GLU A 66 -29.89 -33.14 14.01
C GLU A 66 -29.35 -31.90 13.30
N ARG A 67 -28.27 -31.31 13.83
CA ARG A 67 -27.57 -30.19 13.17
C ARG A 67 -27.07 -30.58 11.78
N TRP A 68 -26.47 -31.75 11.64
CA TRP A 68 -26.01 -32.23 10.34
C TRP A 68 -27.17 -32.38 9.34
N ILE A 69 -28.30 -32.96 9.75
CA ILE A 69 -29.51 -33.08 8.90
C ILE A 69 -30.01 -31.68 8.49
N ASN A 70 -30.00 -30.72 9.41
CA ASN A 70 -30.41 -29.33 9.17
C ASN A 70 -29.34 -28.49 8.44
N HIS A 71 -28.20 -29.08 8.06
CA HIS A 71 -27.07 -28.39 7.43
C HIS A 71 -26.50 -27.23 8.28
N GLU A 72 -26.62 -27.36 9.60
CA GLU A 72 -26.07 -26.44 10.58
C GLU A 72 -24.64 -26.84 10.99
N PRO A 73 -23.79 -25.88 11.40
CA PRO A 73 -22.43 -26.19 11.85
C PRO A 73 -22.44 -27.13 13.08
N ILE A 74 -21.76 -28.28 12.95
CA ILE A 74 -21.66 -29.31 13.99
C ILE A 74 -20.69 -28.91 15.13
N SER A 75 -21.00 -29.29 16.37
CA SER A 75 -20.16 -29.02 17.55
C SER A 75 -18.89 -29.87 17.60
N ALA A 76 -18.92 -31.05 16.97
CA ALA A 76 -17.78 -31.96 16.85
C ALA A 76 -16.61 -31.43 16.01
N ARG A 77 -16.81 -30.38 15.20
CA ARG A 77 -15.69 -29.72 14.50
C ARG A 77 -14.76 -29.12 15.56
N PRO A 78 -13.42 -29.32 15.48
CA PRO A 78 -12.50 -28.71 16.44
C PRO A 78 -12.80 -27.22 16.50
N ALA A 79 -13.30 -26.78 17.66
CA ALA A 79 -13.92 -25.47 17.83
C ALA A 79 -13.05 -24.42 17.16
N SER A 80 -13.59 -23.77 16.13
CA SER A 80 -12.90 -22.72 15.40
C SER A 80 -12.35 -21.74 16.43
N ALA A 81 -11.12 -21.24 16.25
CA ALA A 81 -10.50 -20.32 17.21
C ALA A 81 -11.44 -19.14 17.54
N TRP A 82 -12.30 -18.79 16.60
CA TRP A 82 -13.39 -17.84 16.72
C TRP A 82 -14.47 -18.21 17.76
N GLU A 83 -14.98 -19.44 17.76
CA GLU A 83 -15.97 -19.90 18.74
C GLU A 83 -15.39 -20.00 20.16
N ARG A 84 -14.13 -20.44 20.30
CA ARG A 84 -13.43 -20.42 21.59
C ARG A 84 -13.27 -18.98 22.09
N LEU A 85 -12.91 -18.05 21.21
CA LEU A 85 -12.79 -16.64 21.55
C LEU A 85 -14.15 -16.03 21.93
N GLN A 86 -15.23 -16.40 21.24
CA GLN A 86 -16.59 -15.92 21.53
C GLN A 86 -17.14 -16.48 22.86
N LYS A 87 -16.94 -17.77 23.13
CA LYS A 87 -17.29 -18.39 24.43
C LYS A 87 -16.44 -17.81 25.57
N TRP A 88 -15.15 -17.55 25.33
CA TRP A 88 -14.26 -16.92 26.31
C TRP A 88 -14.67 -15.45 26.60
N ARG A 89 -14.99 -14.68 25.55
CA ARG A 89 -15.52 -13.31 25.67
C ARG A 89 -16.81 -13.25 26.49
N ARG A 90 -17.71 -14.23 26.33
CA ARG A 90 -18.96 -14.32 27.12
C ARG A 90 -18.73 -14.73 28.58
N ARG A 91 -17.72 -15.57 28.87
CA ARG A 91 -17.43 -16.02 30.24
C ARG A 91 -16.66 -14.99 31.08
N LYS A 92 -15.88 -14.09 30.45
CA LYS A 92 -15.10 -13.06 31.16
C LYS A 92 -15.22 -11.68 30.48
N PRO A 93 -16.38 -11.00 30.59
CA PRO A 93 -16.62 -9.71 29.91
C PRO A 93 -15.64 -8.61 30.36
N ALA A 94 -15.22 -8.61 31.62
CA ALA A 94 -14.28 -7.61 32.16
C ALA A 94 -12.88 -7.70 31.52
N MET A 95 -12.31 -8.89 31.36
CA MET A 95 -10.99 -9.08 30.73
C MET A 95 -11.04 -8.76 29.24
N ALA A 96 -12.12 -9.11 28.55
CA ALA A 96 -12.30 -8.79 27.14
C ALA A 96 -12.39 -7.27 26.89
N GLY A 97 -13.09 -6.54 27.77
CA GLY A 97 -13.14 -5.08 27.71
C GLY A 97 -11.77 -4.44 27.89
N MET A 98 -10.97 -4.93 28.85
CA MET A 98 -9.63 -4.41 29.13
C MET A 98 -8.65 -4.63 27.97
N ILE A 99 -8.66 -5.82 27.35
CA ILE A 99 -7.84 -6.12 26.16
C ILE A 99 -8.27 -5.26 24.97
N GLY A 100 -9.58 -5.09 24.77
CA GLY A 100 -10.12 -4.22 23.72
C GLY A 100 -9.66 -2.77 23.88
N LEU A 101 -9.66 -2.25 25.11
CA LEU A 101 -9.20 -0.90 25.41
C LEU A 101 -7.70 -0.74 25.13
N VAL A 102 -6.87 -1.68 25.58
CA VAL A 102 -5.42 -1.66 25.33
C VAL A 102 -5.13 -1.72 23.83
N ALA A 103 -5.83 -2.59 23.09
CA ALA A 103 -5.68 -2.70 21.64
C ALA A 103 -6.09 -1.41 20.92
N LEU A 104 -7.16 -0.74 21.39
CA LEU A 104 -7.60 0.54 20.84
C LEU A 104 -6.53 1.63 21.05
N VAL A 105 -5.98 1.74 22.25
CA VAL A 105 -4.92 2.72 22.56
C VAL A 105 -3.65 2.42 21.77
N ALA A 106 -3.28 1.14 21.62
CA ALA A 106 -2.14 0.74 20.82
C ALA A 106 -2.35 1.08 19.33
N ALA A 107 -3.56 0.82 18.79
CA ALA A 107 -3.89 1.10 17.41
C ALA A 107 -3.91 2.60 17.10
N THR A 108 -4.44 3.44 18.00
CA THR A 108 -4.41 4.90 17.82
C THR A 108 -2.99 5.45 17.91
N GLY A 109 -2.19 4.97 18.87
CA GLY A 109 -0.77 5.32 18.98
C GLY A 109 0.02 4.92 17.74
N PHE A 110 -0.11 3.66 17.31
CA PHE A 110 0.58 3.13 16.13
C PHE A 110 0.13 3.83 14.84
N GLY A 111 -1.18 4.07 14.68
CA GLY A 111 -1.73 4.85 13.57
C GLY A 111 -1.18 6.28 13.54
N GLY A 112 -1.08 6.94 14.69
CA GLY A 112 -0.49 8.27 14.82
C GLY A 112 0.99 8.30 14.42
N VAL A 113 1.78 7.33 14.89
CA VAL A 113 3.20 7.20 14.53
C VAL A 113 3.38 6.95 13.03
N LEU A 114 2.59 6.05 12.44
CA LEU A 114 2.64 5.79 11.00
C LEU A 114 2.25 7.01 10.18
N TRP A 115 1.22 7.74 10.62
CA TRP A 115 0.81 8.98 9.96
C TRP A 115 1.91 10.03 10.03
N GLN A 116 2.54 10.20 11.18
CA GLN A 116 3.66 11.12 11.38
C GLN A 116 4.86 10.74 10.52
N TRP A 117 5.16 9.45 10.41
CA TRP A 117 6.26 8.96 9.57
C TRP A 117 6.03 9.23 8.08
N ARG A 118 4.80 9.03 7.59
CA ARG A 118 4.41 9.40 6.21
C ARG A 118 4.50 10.90 5.97
N LYS A 119 4.20 11.72 6.98
CA LYS A 119 4.23 13.18 6.88
C LYS A 119 5.67 13.73 6.80
N THR A 120 6.61 13.16 7.55
CA THR A 120 8.02 13.59 7.51
C THR A 120 8.67 13.36 6.15
N LYS A 121 8.33 12.28 5.45
CA LYS A 121 8.90 12.02 4.11
C LYS A 121 8.47 13.06 3.06
N GLN A 122 7.33 13.72 3.27
CA GLN A 122 6.83 14.75 2.35
C GLN A 122 7.47 16.13 2.53
N SER A 123 8.10 16.42 3.68
CA SER A 123 8.74 17.73 3.89
C SER A 123 10.00 17.88 3.04
N LEU A 124 10.76 16.80 2.87
CA LEU A 124 12.01 16.77 2.10
C LEU A 124 11.78 17.15 0.63
N MET A 125 10.76 16.58 -0.01
CA MET A 125 10.44 16.88 -1.41
C MET A 125 10.01 18.35 -1.59
N LYS A 126 9.31 18.91 -0.60
CA LYS A 126 8.88 20.32 -0.64
C LYS A 126 10.04 21.29 -0.47
N SER A 127 11.01 20.97 0.41
CA SER A 127 12.20 21.83 0.57
C SER A 127 13.03 21.89 -0.71
N GLU A 128 13.27 20.74 -1.36
CA GLU A 128 14.05 20.71 -2.60
C GLU A 128 13.35 21.48 -3.73
N THR A 129 12.03 21.32 -3.85
CA THR A 129 11.22 22.04 -4.85
C THR A 129 11.26 23.55 -4.63
N ASN A 130 11.12 24.01 -3.38
CA ASN A 130 11.16 25.44 -3.06
C ASN A 130 12.54 26.06 -3.32
N LEU A 131 13.62 25.34 -3.00
CA LEU A 131 14.99 25.79 -3.30
C LEU A 131 15.22 25.88 -4.81
N TYR A 132 14.72 24.92 -5.58
CA TYR A 132 14.80 24.95 -7.04
C TYR A 132 14.07 26.16 -7.64
N ILE A 133 12.83 26.40 -7.25
CA ILE A 133 12.02 27.54 -7.74
C ILE A 133 12.73 28.87 -7.43
N ASN A 134 13.26 29.02 -6.20
CA ASN A 134 13.96 30.24 -5.82
C ASN A 134 15.24 30.48 -6.66
N ARG A 135 16.00 29.41 -6.94
CA ARG A 135 17.24 29.47 -7.72
C ARG A 135 16.99 29.77 -9.20
N ILE A 136 16.02 29.12 -9.83
CA ILE A 136 15.63 29.41 -11.23
C ILE A 136 15.10 30.83 -11.36
N GLY A 137 14.26 31.29 -10.43
CA GLY A 137 13.77 32.66 -10.43
C GLY A 137 14.89 33.70 -10.25
N ARG A 138 15.95 33.37 -9.50
CA ARG A 138 17.14 34.21 -9.42
C ARG A 138 17.92 34.20 -10.73
N ALA A 139 18.18 33.04 -11.31
CA ALA A 139 18.89 32.91 -12.59
C ALA A 139 18.23 33.73 -13.72
N GLN A 140 16.90 33.76 -13.77
CA GLN A 140 16.16 34.58 -14.75
C GLN A 140 16.38 36.09 -14.57
N ARG A 141 16.47 36.58 -13.33
CA ARG A 141 16.75 38.01 -13.06
C ARG A 141 18.17 38.38 -13.46
N GLU A 142 19.15 37.55 -13.09
CA GLU A 142 20.56 37.78 -13.42
C GLU A 142 20.80 37.76 -14.93
N LEU A 143 20.03 36.94 -15.67
CA LEU A 143 20.03 36.94 -17.14
C LEU A 143 19.49 38.27 -17.70
N ALA A 144 18.44 38.83 -17.09
CA ALA A 144 17.92 40.14 -17.49
C ALA A 144 18.93 41.28 -17.22
N ASP A 145 19.77 41.12 -16.20
CA ASP A 145 20.82 42.08 -15.82
C ASP A 145 22.14 41.88 -16.60
N GLY A 146 22.27 40.80 -17.38
CA GLY A 146 23.42 40.53 -18.25
C GLY A 146 24.61 39.82 -17.57
N TYR A 147 24.43 39.27 -16.36
CA TYR A 147 25.48 38.55 -15.62
C TYR A 147 25.48 37.05 -15.94
N ILE A 148 26.01 36.69 -17.11
CA ILE A 148 25.88 35.35 -17.69
C ILE A 148 26.73 34.30 -16.94
N GLY A 149 27.94 34.65 -16.49
CA GLY A 149 28.80 33.72 -15.75
C GLY A 149 28.21 33.26 -14.41
N PHE A 150 27.48 34.13 -13.73
CA PHE A 150 26.82 33.79 -12.46
C PHE A 150 25.59 32.89 -12.67
N MET A 151 24.90 33.05 -13.80
CA MET A 151 23.78 32.20 -14.18
C MET A 151 24.21 30.75 -14.40
N GLU A 152 25.35 30.51 -15.06
CA GLU A 152 25.87 29.15 -15.28
C GLU A 152 26.18 28.43 -13.97
N GLN A 153 26.78 29.14 -13.01
CA GLN A 153 27.05 28.61 -11.67
C GLN A 153 25.76 28.24 -10.94
N LEU A 154 24.74 29.11 -10.96
CA LEU A 154 23.41 28.86 -10.37
C LEU A 154 22.71 27.63 -10.99
N LEU A 155 22.87 27.42 -12.30
CA LEU A 155 22.30 26.27 -13.01
C LEU A 155 23.04 24.98 -12.68
N ASN A 156 24.36 25.02 -12.55
CA ASN A 156 25.16 23.85 -12.17
C ASN A 156 24.85 23.37 -10.74
N ASP A 157 24.58 24.30 -9.82
CA ASP A 157 24.20 24.01 -8.43
C ASP A 157 22.79 23.41 -8.29
N CYS A 158 21.97 23.37 -9.34
CA CYS A 158 20.62 22.82 -9.27
C CYS A 158 20.64 21.27 -9.30
N PRO A 159 19.91 20.59 -8.38
CA PRO A 159 19.88 19.14 -8.31
C PRO A 159 19.26 18.53 -9.57
N ILE A 160 19.88 17.45 -10.07
CA ILE A 160 19.50 16.80 -11.34
C ILE A 160 18.05 16.29 -11.31
N ALA A 161 17.56 15.85 -10.15
CA ALA A 161 16.19 15.35 -9.96
C ALA A 161 15.10 16.40 -10.24
N LEU A 162 15.42 17.69 -10.21
CA LEU A 162 14.46 18.79 -10.40
C LEU A 162 14.70 19.58 -11.69
N ARG A 163 15.68 19.18 -12.54
CA ARG A 163 15.96 19.88 -13.81
C ARG A 163 14.87 19.60 -14.84
N GLN A 164 13.88 20.49 -14.88
CA GLN A 164 12.81 20.46 -15.87
C GLN A 164 13.18 21.31 -17.10
N TRP A 165 12.18 21.68 -17.91
CA TRP A 165 12.33 22.51 -19.09
C TRP A 165 13.02 23.86 -18.81
N GLU A 166 12.78 24.46 -17.65
CA GLU A 166 13.30 25.78 -17.26
C GLU A 166 14.83 25.81 -17.23
N TRP A 167 15.43 24.76 -16.67
CA TRP A 167 16.87 24.60 -16.62
C TRP A 167 17.46 24.48 -18.02
N HIS A 168 16.86 23.63 -18.87
CA HIS A 168 17.33 23.40 -20.23
C HIS A 168 17.23 24.64 -21.11
N TYR A 169 16.18 25.43 -20.92
CA TYR A 169 15.99 26.70 -21.61
C TYR A 169 17.08 27.71 -21.25
N LEU A 170 17.29 27.95 -19.95
CA LEU A 170 18.31 28.90 -19.47
C LEU A 170 19.72 28.45 -19.84
N HIS A 171 20.02 27.15 -19.73
CA HIS A 171 21.30 26.60 -20.14
C HIS A 171 21.56 26.78 -21.64
N ARG A 172 20.55 26.56 -22.49
CA ARG A 172 20.67 26.79 -23.94
C ARG A 172 20.92 28.26 -24.29
N LEU A 173 20.29 29.19 -23.56
CA LEU A 173 20.51 30.62 -23.72
C LEU A 173 21.95 31.01 -23.36
N CYS A 174 22.50 30.43 -22.28
CA CYS A 174 23.89 30.64 -21.88
C CYS A 174 24.87 30.25 -22.98
N GLN A 175 24.66 29.08 -23.60
CA GLN A 175 25.54 28.57 -24.66
C GLN A 175 25.45 29.39 -25.96
N ALA A 176 24.28 29.95 -26.27
CA ALA A 176 24.11 30.80 -27.45
C ALA A 176 24.89 32.12 -27.31
N ASP A 177 24.90 32.70 -26.12
CA ASP A 177 25.61 33.97 -25.87
C ASP A 177 27.13 33.79 -25.83
N HIS A 178 27.64 32.75 -25.17
CA HIS A 178 29.09 32.48 -25.12
C HIS A 178 29.71 32.31 -26.52
N ARG A 179 29.01 31.60 -27.42
CA ARG A 179 29.40 31.45 -28.82
C ARG A 179 29.43 32.77 -29.59
N THR A 180 28.58 33.73 -29.20
CA THR A 180 28.53 35.05 -29.83
C THR A 180 29.73 35.89 -29.41
N ILE A 181 30.19 35.78 -28.15
CA ILE A 181 31.38 36.47 -27.64
C ILE A 181 32.66 35.89 -28.27
N GLU A 182 32.78 34.57 -28.40
CA GLU A 182 33.94 33.94 -29.06
C GLU A 182 34.02 34.26 -30.56
N ALA A 183 32.89 34.29 -31.26
CA ALA A 183 32.84 34.69 -32.67
C ALA A 183 33.23 36.17 -32.88
N ALA A 184 32.96 37.04 -31.88
CA ALA A 184 33.38 38.44 -31.89
C ALA A 184 34.86 38.63 -31.47
N GLY A 185 35.48 37.64 -30.82
CA GLY A 185 36.85 37.70 -30.30
C GLY A 185 37.96 37.37 -31.32
N GLY A 186 37.62 36.95 -32.54
CA GLY A 186 38.59 36.58 -33.59
C GLY A 186 39.24 37.76 -34.35
N HIS A 187 38.75 38.99 -34.19
CA HIS A 187 39.33 40.16 -34.83
C HIS A 187 39.42 41.35 -33.85
N GLY A 188 40.66 41.69 -33.47
CA GLY A 188 41.11 43.04 -33.08
C GLY A 188 40.28 43.83 -32.06
N ARG A 189 40.86 44.04 -30.87
CA ARG A 189 40.42 45.02 -29.85
C ARG A 189 39.82 46.30 -30.47
N LEU A 190 38.54 46.54 -30.22
CA LEU A 190 37.99 47.88 -30.05
C LEU A 190 37.10 47.85 -28.81
N GLY A 191 37.46 48.66 -27.82
CA GLY A 191 36.63 48.90 -26.65
C GLY A 191 35.32 49.55 -27.07
N LEU A 192 34.25 48.76 -27.08
CA LEU A 192 32.89 49.26 -27.17
C LEU A 192 32.10 48.66 -26.02
N GLN A 193 31.77 49.53 -25.08
CA GLN A 193 30.65 49.39 -24.17
C GLN A 193 29.47 48.78 -24.94
N PRO A 194 28.80 47.72 -24.45
CA PRO A 194 27.64 47.17 -25.13
C PRO A 194 26.49 48.17 -24.94
N GLN A 195 26.37 49.10 -25.89
CA GLN A 195 25.22 49.97 -26.01
C GLN A 195 24.01 49.08 -26.31
N ARG A 196 23.08 49.07 -25.36
CA ARG A 196 21.76 48.43 -25.44
C ARG A 196 21.14 48.64 -26.83
N ARG A 197 21.18 47.60 -27.67
CA ARG A 197 20.24 47.44 -28.79
C ARG A 197 19.48 46.16 -28.58
N ALA A 198 18.25 46.29 -28.08
CA ALA A 198 17.27 45.22 -28.08
C ALA A 198 17.16 44.67 -29.52
N PRO A 199 17.25 43.35 -29.74
CA PRO A 199 16.98 42.79 -31.05
C PRO A 199 15.50 43.04 -31.37
N ARG A 200 15.21 43.82 -32.42
CA ARG A 200 13.86 44.08 -32.95
C ARG A 200 13.09 42.83 -33.39
N ARG A 201 13.63 41.61 -33.19
CA ARG A 201 12.93 40.33 -33.37
C ARG A 201 12.24 39.81 -32.10
N HIS A 202 12.46 40.39 -30.93
CA HIS A 202 11.97 39.82 -29.65
C HIS A 202 10.52 40.14 -29.29
N GLN A 203 9.88 41.14 -29.90
CA GLN A 203 8.54 41.57 -29.44
C GLN A 203 7.44 40.57 -29.83
N HIS A 204 7.59 39.88 -30.97
CA HIS A 204 6.63 38.89 -31.45
C HIS A 204 6.75 37.54 -30.71
N ASP A 205 7.93 37.20 -30.19
CA ASP A 205 8.16 36.00 -29.38
C ASP A 205 7.83 36.24 -27.90
N LEU A 206 8.05 37.44 -27.38
CA LEU A 206 7.60 37.83 -26.04
C LEU A 206 6.07 37.87 -25.91
N GLU A 207 5.33 38.29 -26.95
CA GLU A 207 3.86 38.18 -26.94
C GLU A 207 3.37 36.73 -27.04
N ARG A 208 4.07 35.88 -27.81
CA ARG A 208 3.78 34.43 -27.86
C ARG A 208 4.06 33.75 -26.53
N ASP A 209 5.13 34.13 -25.83
CA ASP A 209 5.45 33.61 -24.50
C ASP A 209 4.53 34.16 -23.41
N SER A 210 4.08 35.42 -23.52
CA SER A 210 3.05 36.00 -22.64
C SER A 210 1.69 35.31 -22.83
N ALA A 211 1.33 34.96 -24.07
CA ALA A 211 0.14 34.16 -24.37
C ALA A 211 0.26 32.72 -23.84
N ARG A 212 1.44 32.09 -23.97
CA ARG A 212 1.72 30.76 -23.42
C ARG A 212 1.74 30.73 -21.90
N GLN A 213 2.31 31.75 -21.24
CA GLN A 213 2.25 31.90 -19.79
C GLN A 213 0.81 32.10 -19.29
N ARG A 214 -0.03 32.84 -20.02
CA ARG A 214 -1.47 32.96 -19.69
C ARG A 214 -2.21 31.62 -19.85
N VAL A 215 -1.88 30.82 -20.85
CA VAL A 215 -2.44 29.47 -21.03
C VAL A 215 -1.96 28.52 -19.92
N LEU A 216 -0.68 28.54 -19.57
CA LEU A 216 -0.12 27.69 -18.50
C LEU A 216 -0.63 28.08 -17.10
N GLN A 217 -0.81 29.37 -16.83
CA GLN A 217 -1.47 29.82 -15.59
C GLN A 217 -2.95 29.43 -15.54
N ARG A 218 -3.64 29.36 -16.70
CA ARG A 218 -5.05 28.92 -16.77
C ARG A 218 -5.20 27.41 -16.56
N ILE A 219 -4.28 26.61 -17.10
CA ILE A 219 -4.20 25.16 -16.87
C ILE A 219 -3.89 24.86 -15.40
N SER A 220 -2.94 25.56 -14.78
CA SER A 220 -2.61 25.36 -13.36
C SER A 220 -3.77 25.74 -12.41
N ARG A 221 -4.54 26.79 -12.73
CA ARG A 221 -5.75 27.15 -11.95
C ARG A 221 -6.91 26.16 -12.12
N THR A 222 -7.06 25.54 -13.29
CA THR A 222 -8.10 24.51 -13.50
C THR A 222 -7.76 23.20 -12.81
N ASP A 223 -6.48 22.81 -12.76
CA ASP A 223 -6.01 21.65 -12.00
C ASP A 223 -6.21 21.81 -10.47
N LEU A 224 -5.97 23.01 -9.94
CA LEU A 224 -6.26 23.36 -8.55
C LEU A 224 -7.77 23.38 -8.23
N GLY A 225 -8.61 23.65 -9.23
CA GLY A 225 -10.08 23.63 -9.13
C GLY A 225 -10.67 22.21 -9.15
N CYS A 226 -10.22 21.34 -10.06
CA CYS A 226 -10.63 19.94 -10.12
C CYS A 226 -10.19 19.15 -8.88
N ARG A 227 -8.99 19.43 -8.34
CA ARG A 227 -8.49 18.76 -7.13
C ARG A 227 -9.20 19.19 -5.85
N LYS A 228 -9.81 20.39 -5.82
CA LYS A 228 -10.70 20.81 -4.72
C LYS A 228 -12.08 20.19 -4.84
N ARG A 229 -12.64 20.04 -6.04
CA ARG A 229 -13.96 19.42 -6.27
C ARG A 229 -13.97 17.93 -5.95
N ALA A 230 -12.92 17.20 -6.36
CA ALA A 230 -12.75 15.78 -6.03
C ALA A 230 -12.58 15.50 -4.51
N LYS A 231 -12.34 16.53 -3.69
CA LYS A 231 -12.20 16.40 -2.24
C LYS A 231 -13.46 16.81 -1.46
N VAL A 232 -14.48 17.35 -2.16
CA VAL A 232 -15.77 17.72 -1.58
C VAL A 232 -16.83 16.65 -1.84
N ASP A 233 -16.70 15.87 -2.93
CA ASP A 233 -17.59 14.73 -3.24
C ASP A 233 -17.22 13.43 -2.48
N GLU A 234 -16.20 13.47 -1.62
CA GLU A 234 -15.69 12.32 -0.82
C GLU A 234 -16.01 12.47 0.69
N LEU A 235 -16.91 13.37 1.05
CA LEU A 235 -17.50 13.59 2.38
C LEU A 235 -19.04 13.46 2.30
#